data_AF-A0A820H003-F1
#
_entry.id   AF-A0A820H003-F1
#
_cell.length_a   1.000
_cell.length_b   1.000
_cell.length_c   1.000
_cell.angle_alpha   90.00
_cell.angle_beta   90.00
_cell.angle_gamma   90.00
#
_symmetry.space_group_name_H-M   'P 1'
#
loop_
_entity.id
_entity.type
_entity.pdbx_description
1 polymer ?
#
loop_
_entity_poly.entity_id
_entity_poly.type
_entity_poly.pdbx_seq_one_letter_code
_entity_poly.pdbx_strand_id
1 'polypeptide(L)'
;ICCPLRTRRTFRRVRRIITLCWLSSLITAIPQLFIFEQSLISGSLTKYHCASTGYTAEWQRRVYFTTFACYVLVIPAFCMTICYIKIIRVVASSTNAWMQKVQDQTTTTILPSPPAALAKIKTVQLAMAIIIVFVVCWTPYMVITLVVIYSNGFVRIPSWLDGVLQTICLAQSSLNPFIYIIFNKRRKHPPTIVLALARTSMQISRRRIQRK
;
A
#
# COMPACT_ATOMS: atom_id res chain seq x y z
N ILE A 1 -16.32 -16.77 -17.99
CA ILE A 1 -15.50 -17.88 -18.52
C ILE A 1 -15.45 -17.92 -20.06
N CYS A 2 -15.90 -16.90 -20.81
CA CYS A 2 -15.74 -16.87 -22.27
C CYS A 2 -15.01 -15.61 -22.77
N CYS A 3 -13.73 -15.47 -22.41
CA CYS A 3 -12.66 -14.67 -23.05
C CYS A 3 -11.63 -14.22 -22.00
N PRO A 4 -10.75 -15.12 -21.51
CA PRO A 4 -9.50 -14.67 -20.92
C PRO A 4 -8.68 -14.09 -22.08
N LEU A 5 -8.01 -12.95 -21.90
CA LEU A 5 -7.13 -12.32 -22.90
C LEU A 5 -7.77 -11.38 -23.94
N ARG A 6 -8.43 -10.30 -23.50
CA ARG A 6 -8.41 -9.02 -24.27
C ARG A 6 -7.06 -8.31 -24.06
N THR A 7 -5.94 -8.99 -24.31
CA THR A 7 -4.61 -8.61 -23.81
C THR A 7 -3.99 -7.44 -24.57
N ARG A 8 -4.30 -7.27 -25.86
CA ARG A 8 -3.66 -6.24 -26.71
C ARG A 8 -4.06 -4.80 -26.31
N ARG A 9 -5.31 -4.59 -25.90
CA ARG A 9 -5.79 -3.29 -25.37
C ARG A 9 -5.23 -3.03 -23.95
N THR A 10 -5.08 -4.09 -23.16
CA THR A 10 -4.50 -4.03 -21.81
C THR A 10 -3.01 -3.68 -21.86
N PHE A 11 -2.21 -4.25 -22.77
CA PHE A 11 -0.78 -3.92 -22.87
C PHE A 11 -0.51 -2.46 -23.24
N ARG A 12 -1.23 -1.91 -24.22
CA ARG A 12 -1.09 -0.48 -24.58
C ARG A 12 -1.49 0.43 -23.42
N ARG A 13 -2.57 0.09 -22.70
CA ARG A 13 -3.03 0.83 -21.52
C ARG A 13 -2.02 0.73 -20.37
N VAL A 14 -1.50 -0.47 -20.08
CA VAL A 14 -0.49 -0.71 -19.04
C VAL A 14 0.80 0.03 -19.38
N ARG A 15 1.28 -0.05 -20.62
CA ARG A 15 2.47 0.69 -21.06
C ARG A 15 2.28 2.19 -20.92
N ARG A 16 1.12 2.72 -21.32
CA ARG A 16 0.79 4.14 -21.13
C ARG A 16 0.79 4.53 -19.64
N ILE A 17 0.18 3.73 -18.76
CA ILE A 17 0.18 3.99 -17.32
C ILE A 17 1.61 3.98 -16.77
N ILE A 18 2.42 2.98 -17.14
CA ILE A 18 3.82 2.89 -16.71
C ILE A 18 4.60 4.13 -17.17
N THR A 19 4.48 4.53 -18.43
CA THR A 19 5.12 5.75 -18.96
C THR A 19 4.70 6.99 -18.20
N LEU A 20 3.39 7.15 -17.90
CA LEU A 20 2.90 8.28 -17.11
C LEU A 20 3.47 8.28 -15.69
N CYS A 21 3.59 7.12 -15.03
CA CYS A 21 4.20 7.02 -13.70
C CYS A 21 5.69 7.39 -13.71
N TRP A 22 6.43 6.99 -14.75
CA TRP A 22 7.83 7.40 -14.89
C TRP A 22 7.97 8.90 -15.09
N LEU A 23 7.15 9.47 -15.98
CA LEU A 23 7.16 10.92 -16.23
C LEU A 23 6.77 11.72 -14.98
N SER A 24 5.73 11.29 -14.24
CA SER A 24 5.34 11.96 -12.99
C SER A 24 6.43 11.86 -11.92
N SER A 25 7.14 10.73 -11.85
CA SER A 25 8.27 10.55 -10.94
C SER A 25 9.43 11.50 -11.29
N LEU A 26 9.75 11.65 -12.58
CA LEU A 26 10.77 12.61 -13.03
C LEU A 26 10.38 14.04 -12.68
N ILE A 27 9.14 14.45 -12.97
CA ILE A 27 8.64 15.79 -12.67
C ILE A 27 8.74 16.09 -11.17
N THR A 28 8.39 15.12 -10.31
CA THR A 28 8.44 15.29 -8.86
C THR A 28 9.87 15.28 -8.31
N ALA A 29 10.83 14.68 -9.03
CA ALA A 29 12.24 14.66 -8.66
C ALA A 29 12.98 15.95 -9.04
N ILE A 30 12.56 16.67 -10.08
CA ILE A 30 13.22 17.90 -10.55
C ILE A 30 13.45 18.94 -9.44
N PRO A 31 12.46 19.28 -8.57
CA PRO A 31 12.68 20.24 -7.49
C PRO A 31 13.81 19.85 -6.53
N GLN A 32 14.09 18.55 -6.38
CA GLN A 32 15.14 18.07 -5.48
C GLN A 32 16.54 18.54 -5.91
N LEU A 33 16.76 18.74 -7.21
CA LEU A 33 18.05 19.20 -7.73
C LEU A 33 18.41 20.63 -7.29
N PHE A 34 17.40 21.46 -7.01
CA PHE A 34 17.59 22.85 -6.58
C PHE A 34 17.49 23.01 -5.07
N ILE A 35 16.79 22.11 -4.39
CA ILE A 35 16.53 22.20 -2.94
C ILE A 35 17.70 21.66 -2.11
N PHE A 36 18.34 20.57 -2.57
CA PHE A 36 19.37 19.87 -1.83
C PHE A 36 20.75 20.34 -2.28
N GLU A 37 21.43 21.08 -1.41
CA GLU A 37 22.75 21.66 -1.67
C GLU A 37 23.77 21.18 -0.63
N GLN A 38 25.05 21.22 -1.02
CA GLN A 38 26.16 20.91 -0.12
C GLN A 38 26.42 22.10 0.81
N SER A 39 26.37 21.86 2.11
CA SER A 39 26.63 22.89 3.13
C SER A 39 27.78 22.47 4.05
N LEU A 40 28.58 23.47 4.46
CA LEU A 40 29.66 23.30 5.44
C LEU A 40 29.09 23.34 6.86
N ILE A 41 29.53 22.40 7.69
CA ILE A 41 29.40 22.50 9.14
C ILE A 41 30.76 22.99 9.65
N SER A 42 30.82 24.25 10.05
CA SER A 42 32.02 24.82 10.67
C SER A 42 32.16 24.31 12.11
N GLY A 43 33.16 23.46 12.34
CA GLY A 43 33.59 22.93 13.64
C GLY A 43 35.11 22.74 13.68
N SER A 44 35.65 21.89 14.56
CA SER A 44 37.10 21.62 14.64
C SER A 44 37.69 20.88 13.42
N LEU A 45 36.84 20.25 12.60
CA LEU A 45 37.16 19.74 11.27
C LEU A 45 36.07 20.17 10.29
N THR A 46 36.47 20.57 9.09
CA THR A 46 35.55 20.87 7.98
C THR A 46 34.82 19.60 7.57
N LYS A 47 33.51 19.53 7.83
CA LYS A 47 32.64 18.44 7.38
C LYS A 47 31.58 18.97 6.42
N TYR A 48 31.42 18.27 5.30
CA TYR A 48 30.39 18.56 4.30
C TYR A 48 29.17 17.69 4.57
N HIS A 49 27.98 18.25 4.41
CA HIS A 49 26.72 17.51 4.42
C HIS A 49 25.78 18.01 3.33
N CYS A 50 24.86 17.16 2.91
CA CYS A 50 23.77 17.54 2.02
C CYS A 50 22.61 18.06 2.87
N ALA A 51 22.21 19.31 2.66
CA ALA A 51 21.13 19.95 3.40
C ALA A 51 20.07 20.51 2.44
N SER A 52 18.82 20.50 2.89
CA SER A 52 17.72 21.10 2.13
C SER A 52 17.67 22.62 2.39
N THR A 53 18.63 23.36 1.87
CA THR A 53 18.78 24.81 2.10
C THR A 53 18.43 25.68 0.90
N GLY A 54 18.20 25.10 -0.28
CA GLY A 54 17.91 25.83 -1.53
C GLY A 54 16.53 26.48 -1.60
N TYR A 55 15.90 26.81 -0.47
CA TYR A 55 14.61 27.48 -0.42
C TYR A 55 14.79 29.00 -0.29
N THR A 56 14.01 29.77 -1.04
CA THR A 56 13.99 31.25 -0.90
C THR A 56 13.15 31.71 0.29
N ALA A 57 12.18 30.89 0.72
CA ALA A 57 11.31 31.19 1.85
C ALA A 57 10.81 29.90 2.52
N GLU A 58 10.58 29.95 3.84
CA GLU A 58 10.16 28.78 4.64
C GLU A 58 8.81 28.18 4.21
N TRP A 59 7.90 28.97 3.64
CA TRP A 59 6.63 28.44 3.13
C TRP A 59 6.85 27.43 2.00
N GLN A 60 7.90 27.60 1.18
CA GLN A 60 8.23 26.67 0.10
C GLN A 60 8.60 25.30 0.64
N ARG A 61 9.38 25.27 1.72
CA ARG A 61 9.73 24.04 2.44
C ARG A 61 8.50 23.31 2.94
N ARG A 62 7.56 24.03 3.59
CA ARG A 62 6.30 23.45 4.08
C ARG A 62 5.46 22.86 2.94
N VAL A 63 5.26 23.63 1.87
CA VAL A 63 4.48 23.20 0.69
C VAL A 63 5.12 21.98 0.04
N TYR A 64 6.45 21.99 -0.15
CA TYR A 64 7.18 20.89 -0.77
C TYR A 64 7.00 19.57 0.00
N PHE A 65 7.33 19.55 1.29
CA PHE A 65 7.23 18.32 2.10
C PHE A 65 5.78 17.87 2.32
N THR A 66 4.83 18.80 2.45
CA THR A 66 3.40 18.45 2.54
C THR A 66 2.91 17.83 1.23
N THR A 67 3.28 18.41 0.09
CA THR A 67 2.92 17.87 -1.23
C THR A 67 3.56 16.50 -1.45
N PHE A 68 4.81 16.32 -1.05
CA PHE A 68 5.52 15.05 -1.11
C PHE A 68 4.83 13.98 -0.26
N ALA A 69 4.47 14.29 0.98
CA ALA A 69 3.74 13.39 1.87
C ALA A 69 2.38 13.00 1.28
N CYS A 70 1.65 13.96 0.70
CA CYS A 70 0.38 13.70 0.02
C CYS A 70 0.54 12.75 -1.18
N TYR A 71 1.53 13.03 -2.04
CA TYR A 71 1.77 12.25 -3.26
C TYR A 71 2.27 10.84 -2.96
N VAL A 72 3.18 10.68 -2.01
CA VAL A 72 3.79 9.38 -1.72
C VAL A 72 2.93 8.56 -0.77
N LEU A 73 2.41 9.15 0.31
CA LEU A 73 1.71 8.38 1.34
C LEU A 73 0.19 8.45 1.19
N VAL A 74 -0.39 9.65 1.22
CA VAL A 74 -1.84 9.83 1.42
C VAL A 74 -2.65 9.37 0.20
N ILE A 75 -2.33 9.88 -0.99
CA ILE A 75 -3.08 9.55 -2.21
C ILE A 75 -2.98 8.05 -2.54
N PRO A 76 -1.79 7.42 -2.53
CA PRO A 76 -1.67 5.99 -2.74
C PRO A 76 -2.39 5.18 -1.67
N ALA A 77 -2.23 5.49 -0.37
CA ALA A 77 -2.90 4.76 0.70
C ALA A 77 -4.43 4.84 0.60
N PHE A 78 -4.98 6.01 0.24
CA PHE A 78 -6.41 6.20 0.04
C PHE A 78 -6.94 5.39 -1.15
N CYS A 79 -6.29 5.51 -2.31
CA CYS A 79 -6.67 4.79 -3.52
C CYS A 79 -6.62 3.27 -3.30
N MET A 80 -5.55 2.80 -2.66
CA MET A 80 -5.38 1.39 -2.33
C MET A 80 -6.46 0.92 -1.36
N THR A 81 -6.71 1.64 -0.25
CA THR A 81 -7.77 1.30 0.72
C THR A 81 -9.12 1.09 0.04
N ILE A 82 -9.56 2.01 -0.83
CA ILE A 82 -10.82 1.88 -1.57
C ILE A 82 -10.81 0.62 -2.46
N CYS A 83 -9.73 0.39 -3.18
CA CYS A 83 -9.59 -0.79 -4.04
C CYS A 83 -9.71 -2.08 -3.24
N TYR A 84 -9.07 -2.19 -2.07
CA TYR A 84 -9.13 -3.39 -1.25
C TYR A 84 -10.48 -3.59 -0.56
N ILE A 85 -11.14 -2.53 -0.11
CA ILE A 85 -12.50 -2.63 0.40
C ILE A 85 -13.42 -3.24 -0.67
N LYS A 86 -13.30 -2.78 -1.92
CA LYS A 86 -14.07 -3.35 -3.05
C LYS A 86 -13.71 -4.81 -3.30
N ILE A 87 -12.42 -5.15 -3.33
CA ILE A 87 -11.97 -6.54 -3.54
C ILE A 87 -12.48 -7.47 -2.43
N ILE A 88 -12.34 -7.09 -1.16
CA ILE A 88 -12.78 -7.88 -0.01
C ILE A 88 -14.29 -8.08 -0.06
N ARG A 89 -15.07 -7.04 -0.38
CA ARG A 89 -16.53 -7.14 -0.53
C ARG A 89 -16.93 -8.13 -1.63
N VAL A 90 -16.27 -8.06 -2.80
CA VAL A 90 -16.52 -9.00 -3.91
C VAL A 90 -16.18 -10.43 -3.52
N VAL A 91 -15.03 -10.63 -2.87
CA VAL A 91 -14.62 -11.96 -2.38
C VAL A 91 -15.64 -12.50 -1.39
N ALA A 92 -16.00 -11.72 -0.36
CA ALA A 92 -16.95 -12.13 0.67
C ALA A 92 -18.32 -12.48 0.07
N SER A 93 -18.86 -11.62 -0.79
CA SER A 93 -20.14 -11.88 -1.48
C SER A 93 -20.08 -13.15 -2.32
N SER A 94 -18.98 -13.37 -3.06
CA SER A 94 -18.82 -14.55 -3.91
C SER A 94 -18.69 -15.84 -3.08
N THR A 95 -17.94 -15.78 -1.98
CA THR A 95 -17.77 -16.91 -1.04
C THR A 95 -19.09 -17.29 -0.38
N ASN A 96 -19.88 -16.30 0.05
CA ASN A 96 -21.16 -16.56 0.70
C ASN A 96 -22.16 -17.23 -0.25
N ALA A 97 -22.28 -16.72 -1.48
CA ALA A 97 -23.14 -17.32 -2.49
C ALA A 97 -22.73 -18.76 -2.83
N TRP A 98 -21.43 -19.05 -2.84
CA TRP A 98 -20.93 -20.41 -3.03
C TRP A 98 -21.23 -21.31 -1.84
N MET A 99 -20.98 -20.85 -0.60
CA MET A 99 -21.29 -21.61 0.62
C MET A 99 -22.78 -21.96 0.74
N GLN A 100 -23.66 -21.06 0.34
CA GLN A 100 -25.10 -21.31 0.32
C GLN A 100 -25.45 -22.44 -0.67
N LYS A 101 -24.91 -22.40 -1.89
CA LYS A 101 -25.09 -23.48 -2.88
C LYS A 101 -24.56 -24.83 -2.40
N VAL A 102 -23.41 -24.85 -1.73
CA VAL A 102 -22.84 -26.08 -1.14
C VAL A 102 -23.78 -26.64 -0.08
N GLN A 103 -24.37 -25.78 0.76
CA GLN A 103 -25.30 -26.19 1.81
C GLN A 103 -26.60 -26.75 1.22
N ASP A 104 -27.16 -26.09 0.20
CA ASP A 104 -28.43 -26.50 -0.43
C ASP A 104 -28.30 -27.80 -1.25
N GLN A 105 -27.10 -28.15 -1.72
CA GLN A 105 -26.83 -29.37 -2.53
C GLN A 105 -26.41 -30.60 -1.73
N THR A 106 -26.72 -30.67 -0.43
CA THR A 106 -26.31 -31.79 0.45
C THR A 106 -26.85 -33.18 0.03
N THR A 107 -27.74 -33.27 -0.96
CA THR A 107 -28.35 -34.53 -1.45
C THR A 107 -27.82 -35.02 -2.80
N THR A 108 -26.97 -34.26 -3.51
CA THR A 108 -26.43 -34.64 -4.84
C THR A 108 -24.91 -34.71 -4.85
N THR A 109 -24.35 -35.74 -5.51
CA THR A 109 -22.94 -36.14 -5.52
C THR A 109 -21.93 -35.14 -6.12
N ILE A 110 -22.37 -33.99 -6.64
CA ILE A 110 -21.50 -33.02 -7.35
C ILE A 110 -21.37 -31.73 -6.55
N LEU A 111 -20.18 -31.48 -6.00
CA LEU A 111 -19.85 -30.23 -5.30
C LEU A 111 -19.72 -29.06 -6.29
N PRO A 112 -20.35 -27.89 -6.06
CA PRO A 112 -20.22 -26.76 -6.96
C PRO A 112 -18.80 -26.19 -6.95
N SER A 113 -18.28 -25.81 -8.12
CA SER A 113 -16.91 -25.30 -8.25
C SER A 113 -16.72 -23.95 -7.53
N PRO A 114 -15.55 -23.71 -6.92
CA PRO A 114 -15.31 -22.48 -6.17
C PRO A 114 -15.25 -21.26 -7.10
N PRO A 115 -15.73 -20.08 -6.66
CA PRO A 115 -15.70 -18.87 -7.46
C PRO A 115 -14.27 -18.42 -7.80
N ALA A 116 -14.09 -17.86 -9.01
CA ALA A 116 -12.79 -17.36 -9.49
C ALA A 116 -12.14 -16.30 -8.56
N ALA A 117 -12.93 -15.59 -7.75
CA ALA A 117 -12.42 -14.67 -6.74
C ALA A 117 -11.60 -15.38 -5.66
N LEU A 118 -12.00 -16.59 -5.25
CA LEU A 118 -11.25 -17.41 -4.28
C LEU A 118 -9.93 -17.91 -4.87
N ALA A 119 -9.89 -18.21 -6.17
CA ALA A 119 -8.66 -18.63 -6.85
C ALA A 119 -7.57 -17.54 -6.83
N LYS A 120 -7.96 -16.26 -6.74
CA LYS A 120 -7.04 -15.11 -6.73
C LYS A 120 -6.71 -14.58 -5.33
N ILE A 121 -7.25 -15.21 -4.28
CA ILE A 121 -7.17 -14.64 -2.93
C ILE A 121 -5.75 -14.55 -2.39
N LYS A 122 -4.86 -15.46 -2.81
CA LYS A 122 -3.44 -15.44 -2.42
C LYS A 122 -2.75 -14.20 -2.97
N THR A 123 -3.01 -13.85 -4.22
CA THR A 123 -2.51 -12.63 -4.84
C THR A 123 -3.05 -11.39 -4.14
N VAL A 124 -4.33 -11.39 -3.74
CA VAL A 124 -4.93 -10.30 -2.96
C VAL A 124 -4.27 -10.17 -1.58
N GLN A 125 -4.08 -11.28 -0.87
CA GLN A 125 -3.47 -11.32 0.46
C GLN A 125 -2.03 -10.80 0.46
N LEU A 126 -1.25 -11.27 -0.51
CA LEU A 126 0.10 -10.78 -0.77
C LEU A 126 0.10 -9.26 -0.99
N ALA A 127 -0.77 -8.78 -1.87
CA ALA A 127 -0.82 -7.37 -2.20
C ALA A 127 -1.29 -6.50 -1.01
N MET A 128 -2.20 -7.00 -0.16
CA MET A 128 -2.51 -6.36 1.13
C MET A 128 -1.29 -6.26 2.05
N ALA A 129 -0.49 -7.33 2.15
CA ALA A 129 0.71 -7.32 2.98
C ALA A 129 1.73 -6.27 2.51
N ILE A 130 1.94 -6.15 1.19
CA ILE A 130 2.83 -5.12 0.60
C ILE A 130 2.38 -3.70 1.01
N ILE A 131 1.07 -3.45 1.06
CA ILE A 131 0.52 -2.12 1.41
C ILE A 131 0.63 -1.82 2.89
N ILE A 132 0.39 -2.82 3.74
CA ILE A 132 0.58 -2.64 5.19
C ILE A 132 2.04 -2.26 5.46
N VAL A 133 2.96 -2.99 4.84
CA VAL A 133 4.40 -2.72 4.93
C VAL A 133 4.69 -1.31 4.40
N PHE A 134 4.11 -0.93 3.27
CA PHE A 134 4.22 0.43 2.71
C PHE A 134 3.83 1.52 3.70
N VAL A 135 2.64 1.43 4.30
CA VAL A 135 2.16 2.43 5.26
C VAL A 135 3.05 2.46 6.50
N VAL A 136 3.42 1.29 7.04
CA VAL A 136 4.25 1.19 8.25
C VAL A 136 5.65 1.74 8.04
N CYS A 137 6.27 1.51 6.87
CA CYS A 137 7.62 2.00 6.57
C CYS A 137 7.66 3.51 6.30
N TRP A 138 6.63 4.06 5.63
CA TRP A 138 6.63 5.47 5.23
C TRP A 138 6.09 6.42 6.31
N THR A 139 5.11 5.99 7.10
CA THR A 139 4.41 6.88 8.04
C THR A 139 5.32 7.50 9.11
N PRO A 140 6.19 6.75 9.82
CA PRO A 140 7.01 7.30 10.89
C PRO A 140 7.92 8.43 10.42
N TYR A 141 8.59 8.22 9.28
CA TYR A 141 9.45 9.23 8.66
C TYR A 141 8.62 10.47 8.26
N MET A 142 7.52 10.28 7.53
CA MET A 142 6.68 11.41 7.09
C MET A 142 6.11 12.24 8.25
N VAL A 143 5.63 11.58 9.31
CA VAL A 143 5.07 12.27 10.49
C VAL A 143 6.15 13.10 11.17
N ILE A 144 7.32 12.52 11.43
CA ILE A 144 8.41 13.23 12.12
C ILE A 144 8.94 14.37 11.27
N THR A 145 9.14 14.17 9.96
CA THR A 145 9.56 15.22 9.03
C THR A 145 8.57 16.39 9.03
N LEU A 146 7.26 16.13 8.95
CA LEU A 146 6.25 17.19 9.01
C LEU A 146 6.24 17.90 10.37
N VAL A 147 6.33 17.18 11.49
CA VAL A 147 6.41 17.77 12.83
C VAL A 147 7.61 18.73 12.92
N VAL A 148 8.79 18.30 12.49
CA VAL A 148 10.00 19.16 12.51
C VAL A 148 9.79 20.42 11.68
N ILE A 149 9.24 20.29 10.46
CA ILE A 149 9.02 21.42 9.54
C ILE A 149 8.00 22.42 10.08
N TYR A 150 6.88 21.95 10.65
CA TYR A 150 5.83 22.82 11.18
C TYR A 150 6.15 23.36 12.58
N SER A 151 7.08 22.75 13.30
CA SER A 151 7.53 23.21 14.62
C SER A 151 8.43 24.44 14.59
N ASN A 152 8.77 25.01 13.42
CA ASN A 152 9.61 26.21 13.31
C ASN A 152 10.92 26.15 14.13
N GLY A 153 11.49 24.95 14.27
CA GLY A 153 12.73 24.72 15.02
C GLY A 153 12.56 24.45 16.52
N PHE A 154 11.34 24.45 17.06
CA PHE A 154 11.05 24.01 18.43
C PHE A 154 11.33 22.52 18.64
N VAL A 155 11.07 21.70 17.62
CA VAL A 155 11.39 20.27 17.65
C VAL A 155 12.64 20.02 16.81
N ARG A 156 13.66 19.45 17.45
CA ARG A 156 14.88 18.97 16.78
C ARG A 156 15.05 17.50 17.09
N ILE A 157 15.28 16.72 16.04
CA ILE A 157 15.58 15.29 16.17
C ILE A 157 17.08 15.07 16.01
N PRO A 158 17.66 14.10 16.73
CA PRO A 158 19.06 13.76 16.55
C PRO A 158 19.26 13.08 15.18
N SER A 159 20.42 13.30 14.55
CA SER A 159 20.71 12.83 13.19
C SER A 159 20.63 11.31 13.03
N TRP A 160 20.96 10.55 14.08
CA TRP A 160 20.85 9.08 14.05
C TRP A 160 19.39 8.62 13.91
N LEU A 161 18.44 9.32 14.53
CA LEU A 161 17.03 8.96 14.48
C LEU A 161 16.46 9.23 13.09
N ASP A 162 16.81 10.38 12.49
CA ASP A 162 16.45 10.70 11.11
C ASP A 162 16.98 9.63 10.14
N GLY A 163 18.25 9.24 10.29
CA GLY A 163 18.87 8.17 9.49
C GLY A 163 18.19 6.81 9.66
N VAL A 164 17.80 6.43 10.88
CA VAL A 164 17.05 5.18 11.12
C VAL A 164 15.67 5.20 10.46
N LEU A 165 14.92 6.30 10.61
CA LEU A 165 13.60 6.45 10.01
C LEU A 165 13.65 6.44 8.48
N GLN A 166 14.65 7.12 7.91
CA GLN A 166 14.89 7.10 6.47
C GLN A 166 15.28 5.70 6.00
N THR A 167 16.10 4.97 6.77
CA THR A 167 16.47 3.58 6.45
C THR A 167 15.25 2.66 6.44
N ILE A 168 14.35 2.78 7.42
CA ILE A 168 13.09 2.03 7.46
C ILE A 168 12.23 2.32 6.24
N CYS A 169 12.13 3.60 5.85
CA CYS A 169 11.42 4.03 4.66
C CYS A 169 12.01 3.42 3.37
N LEU A 170 13.34 3.41 3.23
CA LEU A 170 14.05 2.84 2.08
C LEU A 170 13.97 1.30 2.04
N ALA A 171 13.92 0.64 3.21
CA ALA A 171 13.79 -0.81 3.32
C ALA A 171 12.44 -1.34 2.78
N GLN A 172 11.45 -0.49 2.55
CA GLN A 172 10.16 -0.86 1.93
C GLN A 172 10.34 -1.72 0.67
N SER A 173 11.28 -1.34 -0.20
CA SER A 173 11.50 -2.03 -1.48
C SER A 173 12.15 -3.40 -1.30
N SER A 174 13.01 -3.57 -0.29
CA SER A 174 13.70 -4.83 -0.01
C SER A 174 12.81 -5.84 0.72
N LEU A 175 11.74 -5.38 1.39
CA LEU A 175 10.77 -6.26 2.06
C LEU A 175 9.88 -7.05 1.08
N ASN A 176 9.77 -6.60 -0.18
CA ASN A 176 8.95 -7.23 -1.21
C ASN A 176 9.28 -8.74 -1.38
N PRO A 177 10.51 -9.17 -1.73
CA PRO A 177 10.89 -10.60 -1.80
C PRO A 177 10.50 -11.43 -0.56
N PHE A 178 10.73 -10.92 0.65
CA PHE A 178 10.38 -11.63 1.89
C PHE A 178 8.88 -11.85 2.00
N ILE A 179 8.07 -10.85 1.65
CA ILE A 179 6.61 -10.95 1.61
C ILE A 179 6.18 -12.05 0.61
N TYR A 180 6.78 -12.10 -0.59
CA TYR A 180 6.49 -13.18 -1.55
C TYR A 180 6.82 -14.56 -0.99
N ILE A 181 7.99 -14.73 -0.35
CA ILE A 181 8.43 -16.02 0.22
C ILE A 181 7.47 -16.50 1.32
N ILE A 182 7.09 -15.61 2.24
CA ILE A 182 6.17 -15.93 3.35
C ILE A 182 4.79 -16.37 2.82
N PHE A 183 4.28 -15.70 1.78
CA PHE A 183 2.97 -15.99 1.22
C PHE A 183 2.96 -17.14 0.19
N ASN A 184 4.10 -17.46 -0.42
CA ASN A 184 4.25 -18.57 -1.36
C ASN A 184 4.51 -19.92 -0.66
N LYS A 185 4.86 -19.94 0.63
CA LYS A 185 4.83 -21.18 1.42
C LYS A 185 3.43 -21.80 1.33
N ARG A 186 3.32 -22.96 0.67
CA ARG A 186 2.05 -23.68 0.45
C ARG A 186 1.35 -23.91 1.79
N ARG A 187 0.36 -23.10 2.13
CA ARG A 187 -0.56 -23.43 3.23
C ARG A 187 -1.53 -24.48 2.71
N LYS A 188 -1.52 -25.67 3.31
CA LYS A 188 -2.42 -26.78 3.00
C LYS A 188 -3.90 -26.49 3.33
N HIS A 189 -4.18 -25.44 4.12
CA HIS A 189 -5.53 -25.09 4.57
C HIS A 189 -6.05 -23.76 4.01
N PRO A 190 -7.37 -23.65 3.75
CA PRO A 190 -8.00 -22.39 3.38
C PRO A 190 -7.73 -21.32 4.46
N PRO A 191 -7.38 -20.09 4.07
CA PRO A 191 -6.95 -19.07 5.02
C PRO A 191 -8.09 -18.72 6.00
N THR A 192 -7.77 -18.71 7.29
CA THR A 192 -8.68 -18.45 8.43
C THR A 192 -9.55 -17.21 8.26
N ILE A 193 -9.03 -16.17 7.58
CA ILE A 193 -9.76 -14.93 7.27
C ILE A 193 -10.96 -15.18 6.36
N VAL A 194 -10.88 -16.11 5.41
CA VAL A 194 -12.00 -16.44 4.50
C VAL A 194 -13.11 -17.14 5.28
N LEU A 195 -12.74 -18.06 6.16
CA LEU A 195 -13.69 -18.75 7.03
C LEU A 195 -14.30 -17.78 8.04
N ALA A 196 -13.52 -16.85 8.60
CA ALA A 196 -14.01 -15.83 9.52
C ALA A 196 -14.98 -14.86 8.82
N LEU A 197 -14.63 -14.31 7.66
CA LEU A 197 -15.49 -13.40 6.89
C LEU A 197 -16.78 -14.07 6.41
N ALA A 198 -16.70 -15.35 6.01
CA ALA A 198 -17.88 -16.15 5.68
C ALA A 198 -18.77 -16.33 6.92
N ARG A 199 -18.20 -16.67 8.08
CA ARG A 199 -18.96 -16.84 9.34
C ARG A 199 -19.64 -15.55 9.79
N THR A 200 -18.94 -14.42 9.82
CA THR A 200 -19.50 -13.13 10.28
C THR A 200 -20.65 -12.67 9.39
N SER A 201 -20.52 -12.81 8.07
CA SER A 201 -21.57 -12.40 7.12
C SER A 201 -22.74 -13.38 7.07
N MET A 202 -22.51 -14.69 7.29
CA MET A 202 -23.58 -15.67 7.43
C MET A 202 -24.40 -15.43 8.72
N GLN A 203 -23.75 -15.04 9.82
CA GLN A 203 -24.43 -14.60 11.04
C GLN A 203 -25.28 -13.34 10.82
N ILE A 204 -24.77 -12.36 10.05
CA ILE A 204 -25.54 -11.16 9.68
C ILE A 204 -26.75 -11.50 8.80
N SER A 205 -26.60 -12.44 7.86
CA SER A 205 -27.70 -12.90 7.00
C SER A 205 -28.80 -13.62 7.79
N ARG A 206 -28.41 -14.56 8.68
CA ARG A 206 -29.37 -15.25 9.58
C ARG A 206 -30.13 -14.27 10.47
N ARG A 207 -29.46 -13.24 11.01
CA ARG A 207 -30.10 -12.18 11.81
C ARG A 207 -31.09 -11.31 11.02
N ARG A 208 -30.92 -11.17 9.69
CA ARG A 208 -31.89 -10.46 8.83
C ARG A 208 -33.10 -11.31 8.49
N ILE A 209 -32.92 -12.62 8.35
CA ILE A 209 -34.02 -13.56 8.08
C ILE A 209 -34.91 -13.72 9.31
N GLN A 210 -34.36 -13.73 10.52
CA GLN A 210 -35.14 -13.82 11.77
C GLN A 210 -35.80 -12.50 12.21
N ARG A 211 -35.59 -11.39 11.48
CA ARG A 211 -36.27 -10.10 11.72
C ARG A 211 -37.40 -9.83 10.72
N LYS A 212 -37.66 -10.75 9.80
CA LYS A 212 -38.84 -10.78 8.95
C LYS A 212 -39.78 -11.85 9.47
#